data_AF-A0AB38HZR3-F1
#
_entry.id   AF-A0AB38HZR3-F1
#
_cell.length_a   1.000
_cell.length_b   1.000
_cell.length_c   1.000
_cell.angle_alpha   90.00
_cell.angle_beta   90.00
_cell.angle_gamma   90.00
#
_symmetry.space_group_name_H-M   'P 1'
#
loop_
_entity.id
_entity.type
_entity.pdbx_description
1 polymer ?
#
loop_
_entity_poly.entity_id
_entity_poly.type
_entity_poly.pdbx_seq_one_letter_code
_entity_poly.pdbx_strand_id
1 'polypeptide(L)'
;MNYFRQLKMAVFYPGNEAGSALDRNNRIAAFLFAILPGLSPNFNSFILLASMVWGAYCLATGSLALNLSRSDRLVAIGMSIYPLVMIASIFINPPYSEELDWIFRLLPFFSVWLILPRMRHSPDGRLVPLFILGAGIGMIVTFLFSLLQIMFLMERAEAGTSNAALLGVIGVLFGGIALLNVQSPRSVEQRIAILGYAAGLGCVLLSGTRSAWLVIPVHIVIFLWYFRKHSFHLSLRSLAITSSLLLAGLIALGSGQILHRIQALQEDLTTLERTDGEITSLSARLALYKGALSAISKDPLTGYGPQNRMVSVLAELPDNIRPKLPYSHVHNGFLTAGIDAGVFGIAALSLMLLTPVIGAWRKEAGPGRDLAIALALLLFSSYVITGSFGIMFNQKALDPIFAYLVALICADRGSTRFAPVVRS
;
A
#
# COMPACT_ATOMS: atom_id res chain seq x y z
N MET A 1 15.26 17.01 27.41
CA MET A 1 15.99 16.12 26.48
C MET A 1 15.41 16.33 25.07
N ASN A 2 16.22 16.49 24.03
CA ASN A 2 15.74 16.67 22.64
C ASN A 2 14.83 15.50 22.23
N TYR A 3 13.64 15.78 21.68
CA TYR A 3 12.66 14.77 21.24
C TYR A 3 13.30 13.70 20.36
N PHE A 4 14.18 14.08 19.43
CA PHE A 4 14.86 13.13 18.54
C PHE A 4 15.83 12.19 19.27
N ARG A 5 16.44 12.63 20.37
CA ARG A 5 17.25 11.76 21.24
C ARG A 5 16.38 10.73 21.93
N GLN A 6 15.19 11.13 22.40
CA GLN A 6 14.21 10.22 22.99
C GLN A 6 13.63 9.26 21.95
N LEU A 7 13.39 9.71 20.71
CA LEU A 7 12.97 8.85 19.61
C LEU A 7 14.02 7.80 19.28
N LYS A 8 15.31 8.18 19.24
CA LYS A 8 16.42 7.22 19.07
C LYS A 8 16.39 6.16 20.19
N MET A 9 16.11 6.56 21.42
CA MET A 9 15.93 5.63 22.55
C MET A 9 14.72 4.72 22.35
N ALA A 10 13.59 5.28 21.95
CA ALA A 10 12.35 4.53 21.70
C ALA A 10 12.48 3.50 20.56
N VAL A 11 13.29 3.78 19.54
CA VAL A 11 13.53 2.88 18.39
C VAL A 11 14.60 1.83 18.72
N PHE A 12 15.78 2.26 19.17
CA PHE A 12 16.98 1.41 19.19
C PHE A 12 17.29 0.81 20.55
N TYR A 13 16.88 1.44 21.64
CA TYR A 13 17.26 0.99 22.98
C TYR A 13 16.16 0.13 23.60
N PRO A 14 16.50 -0.99 24.24
CA PRO A 14 15.58 -1.64 25.16
C PRO A 14 15.29 -0.62 26.25
N GLY A 15 14.04 -0.17 26.38
CA GLY A 15 13.67 0.60 27.57
C GLY A 15 13.90 -0.26 28.81
N ASN A 16 14.06 0.35 29.97
CA ASN A 16 14.12 -0.37 31.26
C ASN A 16 12.87 -1.25 31.50
N GLU A 17 11.79 -1.04 30.73
CA GLU A 17 10.63 -1.91 30.66
C GLU A 17 10.87 -3.11 29.71
N ALA A 18 11.34 -4.23 30.27
CA ALA A 18 11.03 -5.62 29.88
C ALA A 18 10.82 -5.97 28.38
N GLY A 19 11.53 -5.34 27.45
CA GLY A 19 11.46 -5.65 26.02
C GLY A 19 12.49 -6.73 25.68
N SER A 20 12.04 -7.92 25.28
CA SER A 20 12.91 -8.97 24.75
C SER A 20 13.64 -8.47 23.48
N ALA A 21 14.74 -9.13 23.09
CA ALA A 21 15.46 -8.78 21.85
C ALA A 21 14.55 -8.73 20.61
N LEU A 22 13.45 -9.50 20.62
CA LEU A 22 12.40 -9.49 19.60
C LEU A 22 11.66 -8.14 19.54
N ASP A 23 11.30 -7.55 20.68
CA ASP A 23 10.63 -6.24 20.71
C ASP A 23 11.50 -5.14 20.09
N ARG A 24 12.79 -5.11 20.42
CA ARG A 24 13.74 -4.16 19.80
C ARG A 24 13.78 -4.35 18.28
N ASN A 25 13.91 -5.59 17.81
CA ASN A 25 13.97 -5.87 16.38
C ASN A 25 12.66 -5.52 15.67
N ASN A 26 11.51 -5.72 16.32
CA ASN A 26 10.20 -5.31 15.79
C ASN A 26 10.08 -3.80 15.66
N ARG A 27 10.55 -3.04 16.66
CA ARG A 27 10.54 -1.57 16.64
C ARG A 27 11.40 -1.01 15.51
N ILE A 28 12.62 -1.52 15.37
CA ILE A 28 13.54 -1.14 14.29
C ILE A 28 12.91 -1.46 12.93
N ALA A 29 12.39 -2.69 12.76
CA ALA A 29 11.74 -3.10 11.53
C ALA A 29 10.53 -2.20 11.21
N ALA A 30 9.61 -1.98 12.14
CA ALA A 30 8.40 -1.16 11.92
C ALA A 30 8.74 0.28 11.56
N PHE A 31 9.70 0.89 12.25
CA PHE A 31 10.10 2.27 12.00
C PHE A 31 10.80 2.42 10.64
N LEU A 32 11.77 1.56 10.32
CA LEU A 32 12.46 1.59 9.03
C LEU A 32 11.53 1.25 7.87
N PHE A 33 10.65 0.27 8.05
CA PHE A 33 9.67 -0.12 7.04
C PHE A 33 8.73 1.03 6.69
N ALA A 34 8.41 1.89 7.66
CA ALA A 34 7.56 3.05 7.44
C ALA A 34 8.27 4.26 6.78
N ILE A 35 9.59 4.41 6.99
CA ILE A 35 10.37 5.54 6.46
C ILE A 35 10.78 5.34 4.99
N LEU A 36 11.12 4.11 4.63
CA LEU A 36 11.78 3.78 3.36
C LEU A 36 10.91 3.60 2.10
N PRO A 37 9.55 3.48 2.12
CA PRO A 37 8.77 3.17 0.92
C PRO A 37 9.03 4.09 -0.26
N GLY A 38 9.11 5.40 -0.02
CA GLY A 38 9.37 6.39 -1.08
C GLY A 38 10.84 6.54 -1.48
N LEU A 39 11.76 5.87 -0.78
CA LEU A 39 13.21 5.99 -0.97
C LEU A 39 13.83 4.82 -1.75
N SER A 40 13.18 3.65 -1.75
CA SER A 40 13.53 2.55 -2.66
C SER A 40 12.40 1.53 -2.73
N PRO A 41 12.09 0.97 -3.91
CA PRO A 41 11.10 -0.10 -4.02
C PRO A 41 11.55 -1.42 -3.38
N ASN A 42 12.85 -1.58 -3.07
CA ASN A 42 13.41 -2.84 -2.59
C ASN A 42 13.57 -2.90 -1.06
N PHE A 43 13.68 -1.75 -0.37
CA PHE A 43 13.97 -1.75 1.07
C PHE A 43 12.88 -2.46 1.88
N ASN A 44 11.61 -2.26 1.52
CA ASN A 44 10.50 -2.94 2.18
C ASN A 44 10.55 -4.45 1.96
N SER A 45 10.92 -4.93 0.75
CA SER A 45 11.12 -6.35 0.48
C SER A 45 12.23 -6.92 1.36
N PHE A 46 13.37 -6.23 1.47
CA PHE A 46 14.49 -6.68 2.30
C PHE A 46 14.15 -6.71 3.79
N ILE A 47 13.46 -5.69 4.31
CA ILE A 47 13.05 -5.67 5.72
C ILE A 47 12.03 -6.77 6.01
N LEU A 48 11.08 -7.01 5.08
CA LEU A 48 10.11 -8.09 5.22
C LEU A 48 10.81 -9.44 5.23
N LEU A 49 11.68 -9.70 4.24
CA LEU A 49 12.40 -10.96 4.11
C LEU A 49 13.31 -11.20 5.32
N ALA A 50 14.10 -10.21 5.74
CA ALA A 50 14.92 -10.31 6.94
C ALA A 50 14.06 -10.58 8.18
N SER A 51 12.87 -9.96 8.26
CA SER A 51 11.93 -10.20 9.35
C SER A 51 11.32 -11.60 9.33
N MET A 52 11.07 -12.16 8.15
CA MET A 52 10.61 -13.53 7.95
C MET A 52 11.69 -14.54 8.32
N VAL A 53 12.92 -14.39 7.78
CA VAL A 53 14.06 -15.27 8.06
C VAL A 53 14.36 -15.28 9.56
N TRP A 54 14.39 -14.11 10.19
CA TRP A 54 14.57 -14.01 11.64
C TRP A 54 13.43 -14.66 12.42
N GLY A 55 12.18 -14.47 11.98
CA GLY A 55 11.02 -15.13 12.59
C GLY A 55 11.09 -16.66 12.49
N ALA A 56 11.49 -17.18 11.33
CA ALA A 56 11.69 -18.62 11.11
C ALA A 56 12.83 -19.17 11.97
N TYR A 57 13.95 -18.44 12.07
CA TYR A 57 15.06 -18.80 12.98
C TYR A 57 14.60 -18.83 14.44
N CYS A 58 13.85 -17.83 14.89
CA CYS A 58 13.33 -17.80 16.25
C CYS A 58 12.35 -18.94 16.53
N LEU A 59 11.52 -19.29 15.55
CA LEU A 59 10.63 -20.45 15.64
C LEU A 59 11.41 -21.77 15.73
N ALA A 60 12.41 -21.96 14.87
CA ALA A 60 13.24 -23.17 14.85
C ALA A 60 14.07 -23.35 16.13
N THR A 61 14.48 -22.26 16.77
CA THR A 61 15.23 -22.26 18.04
C THR A 61 14.33 -22.30 19.28
N GLY A 62 13.00 -22.33 19.12
CA GLY A 62 12.05 -22.32 20.24
C GLY A 62 11.93 -20.98 20.97
N SER A 63 12.59 -19.92 20.48
CA SER A 63 12.50 -18.56 21.06
C SER A 63 11.22 -17.81 20.65
N LEU A 64 10.49 -18.32 19.67
CA LEU A 64 9.17 -17.85 19.26
C LEU A 64 8.18 -19.02 19.24
N ALA A 65 7.10 -18.93 20.03
CA ALA A 65 5.98 -19.87 19.93
C ALA A 65 4.97 -19.39 18.89
N LEU A 66 4.52 -20.27 17.98
CA LEU A 66 3.42 -20.03 17.05
C LEU A 66 2.06 -20.03 17.77
N ASN A 67 1.84 -19.09 18.67
CA ASN A 67 0.57 -18.93 19.36
C ASN A 67 -0.35 -17.97 18.59
N LEU A 68 -1.03 -18.52 17.58
CA LEU A 68 -1.98 -17.76 16.75
C LEU A 68 -3.40 -17.88 17.30
N SER A 69 -4.00 -16.74 17.63
CA SER A 69 -5.42 -16.69 17.97
C SER A 69 -6.29 -17.12 16.78
N ARG A 70 -7.58 -17.40 17.02
CA ARG A 70 -8.54 -17.69 15.94
C ARG A 70 -8.59 -16.56 14.90
N SER A 71 -8.46 -15.31 15.35
CA SER A 71 -8.42 -14.15 14.46
C SER A 71 -7.14 -14.10 13.63
N ASP A 72 -5.99 -14.40 14.25
CA ASP A 72 -4.69 -14.41 13.55
C ASP A 72 -4.65 -15.47 12.46
N ARG A 73 -5.16 -16.67 12.76
CA ARG A 73 -5.27 -17.75 11.77
C ARG A 73 -6.16 -17.36 10.60
N LEU A 74 -7.30 -16.72 10.87
CA LEU A 74 -8.20 -16.26 9.81
C LEU A 74 -7.50 -15.26 8.88
N VAL A 75 -6.76 -14.31 9.45
CA VAL A 75 -6.00 -13.32 8.67
C VAL A 75 -4.89 -13.98 7.86
N ALA A 76 -4.11 -14.88 8.47
CA ALA A 76 -3.04 -15.57 7.79
C ALA A 76 -3.56 -16.49 6.66
N ILE A 77 -4.69 -17.16 6.88
CA ILE A 77 -5.38 -17.96 5.84
C ILE A 77 -5.88 -17.04 4.72
N GLY A 78 -6.56 -15.93 5.04
CA GLY A 78 -7.05 -14.96 4.04
C GLY A 78 -5.94 -14.42 3.13
N MET A 79 -4.78 -14.15 3.72
CA MET A 79 -3.57 -13.74 2.98
C MET A 79 -2.95 -14.87 2.15
N SER A 80 -3.13 -16.13 2.54
CA SER A 80 -2.53 -17.30 1.87
C SER A 80 -3.39 -17.85 0.73
N ILE A 81 -4.71 -17.59 0.72
CA ILE A 81 -5.59 -18.12 -0.32
C ILE A 81 -5.21 -17.59 -1.71
N TYR A 82 -4.96 -16.28 -1.85
CA TYR A 82 -4.54 -15.69 -3.13
C TYR A 82 -3.24 -16.30 -3.69
N PRO A 83 -2.10 -16.33 -2.97
CA PRO A 83 -0.89 -16.92 -3.50
C PRO A 83 -1.06 -18.42 -3.78
N LEU A 84 -1.82 -19.17 -2.97
CA LEU A 84 -2.08 -20.60 -3.25
C LEU A 84 -2.90 -20.81 -4.52
N VAL A 85 -3.91 -19.98 -4.78
CA VAL A 85 -4.68 -20.01 -6.03
C VAL A 85 -3.80 -19.66 -7.23
N MET A 86 -2.92 -18.67 -7.10
CA MET A 86 -1.95 -18.34 -8.16
C MET A 86 -0.98 -19.48 -8.42
N ILE A 87 -0.44 -20.12 -7.37
CA ILE A 87 0.44 -21.30 -7.49
C ILE A 87 -0.28 -22.46 -8.19
N ALA A 88 -1.51 -22.77 -7.78
CA ALA A 88 -2.31 -23.79 -8.43
C ALA A 88 -2.52 -23.47 -9.92
N SER A 89 -2.84 -22.21 -10.26
CA SER A 89 -3.02 -21.79 -11.65
C SER A 89 -1.74 -21.91 -12.48
N ILE A 90 -0.57 -21.62 -11.90
CA ILE A 90 0.74 -21.83 -12.57
C ILE A 90 0.89 -23.28 -13.01
N PHE A 91 0.56 -24.24 -12.14
CA PHE A 91 0.70 -25.67 -12.43
C PHE A 91 -0.42 -26.25 -13.31
N ILE A 92 -1.56 -25.58 -13.42
CA ILE A 92 -2.65 -25.98 -14.33
C ILE A 92 -2.30 -25.59 -15.78
N ASN A 93 -1.54 -24.50 -15.98
CA ASN A 93 -1.35 -23.87 -17.27
C ASN A 93 0.10 -24.00 -17.80
N PRO A 94 0.39 -24.89 -18.78
CA PRO A 94 1.69 -24.91 -19.44
C PRO A 94 1.91 -23.62 -20.30
N PRO A 95 3.16 -23.26 -20.66
CA PRO A 95 4.41 -23.95 -20.36
C PRO A 95 4.90 -23.72 -18.92
N TYR A 96 5.67 -24.70 -18.46
CA TYR A 96 6.32 -24.79 -17.17
C TYR A 96 7.73 -24.17 -17.26
N SER A 97 7.76 -22.84 -17.44
CA SER A 97 8.98 -22.05 -17.49
C SER A 97 8.90 -20.90 -16.50
N GLU A 98 9.93 -20.73 -15.67
CA GLU A 98 10.03 -19.67 -14.66
C GLU A 98 9.01 -19.78 -13.50
N GLU A 99 8.48 -20.97 -13.21
CA GLU A 99 7.49 -21.19 -12.15
C GLU A 99 8.05 -20.82 -10.79
N LEU A 100 9.32 -21.16 -10.54
CA LEU A 100 9.99 -20.78 -9.31
C LEU A 100 10.01 -19.26 -9.13
N ASP A 101 10.30 -18.50 -10.18
CA ASP A 101 10.33 -17.02 -10.11
C ASP A 101 8.94 -16.46 -9.79
N TRP A 102 7.89 -17.03 -10.39
CA TRP A 102 6.50 -16.68 -10.07
C TRP A 102 6.11 -17.04 -8.64
N ILE A 103 6.52 -18.21 -8.14
CA ILE A 103 6.28 -18.64 -6.76
C ILE A 103 7.04 -17.74 -5.77
N PHE A 104 8.30 -17.40 -6.06
CA PHE A 104 9.11 -16.52 -5.21
C PHE A 104 8.49 -15.13 -5.05
N ARG A 105 7.86 -14.59 -6.09
CA ARG A 105 7.14 -13.30 -6.04
C ARG A 105 5.95 -13.32 -5.08
N LEU A 106 5.39 -14.50 -4.78
CA LEU A 106 4.25 -14.68 -3.89
C LEU A 106 4.64 -14.86 -2.41
N LEU A 107 5.92 -15.07 -2.11
CA LEU A 107 6.42 -15.24 -0.74
C LEU A 107 6.03 -14.13 0.26
N PRO A 108 5.98 -12.84 -0.12
CA PRO A 108 5.59 -11.77 0.81
C PRO A 108 4.25 -12.02 1.50
N PHE A 109 3.28 -12.64 0.83
CA PHE A 109 1.95 -12.86 1.39
C PHE A 109 1.94 -13.92 2.49
N PHE A 110 2.85 -14.91 2.45
CA PHE A 110 3.03 -15.90 3.51
C PHE A 110 3.75 -15.35 4.74
N SER A 111 4.36 -14.17 4.65
CA SER A 111 5.10 -13.54 5.75
C SER A 111 4.27 -13.34 7.02
N VAL A 112 2.95 -13.18 6.88
CA VAL A 112 2.02 -12.92 7.98
C VAL A 112 2.03 -14.05 9.01
N TRP A 113 2.25 -15.30 8.61
CA TRP A 113 2.37 -16.45 9.52
C TRP A 113 3.52 -16.31 10.53
N LEU A 114 4.58 -15.60 10.18
CA LEU A 114 5.77 -15.42 11.01
C LEU A 114 5.81 -14.03 11.66
N ILE A 115 5.43 -13.00 10.92
CA ILE A 115 5.56 -11.60 11.35
C ILE A 115 4.50 -11.24 12.38
N LEU A 116 3.25 -11.67 12.21
CA LEU A 116 2.17 -11.36 13.15
C LEU A 116 2.45 -11.90 14.57
N PRO A 117 2.74 -13.20 14.80
CA PRO A 117 3.04 -13.69 16.14
C PRO A 117 4.30 -13.05 16.72
N ARG A 118 5.29 -12.75 15.87
CA ARG A 118 6.49 -12.01 16.28
C ARG A 118 6.15 -10.60 16.75
N MET A 119 5.30 -9.86 16.04
CA MET A 119 4.86 -8.51 16.42
C MET A 119 4.10 -8.51 17.76
N ARG A 120 3.33 -9.57 18.06
CA ARG A 120 2.62 -9.72 19.35
C ARG A 120 3.54 -9.86 20.57
N HIS A 121 4.84 -10.09 20.38
CA HIS A 121 5.82 -10.06 21.48
C HIS A 121 6.19 -8.62 21.87
N SER A 122 5.84 -7.63 21.06
CA SER A 122 5.93 -6.22 21.43
C SER A 122 4.71 -5.82 22.25
N PRO A 123 4.87 -4.98 23.30
CA PRO A 123 3.74 -4.46 24.06
C PRO A 123 2.73 -3.71 23.18
N ASP A 124 1.45 -3.91 23.50
CA ASP A 124 0.33 -3.26 22.83
C ASP A 124 0.50 -1.73 22.78
N GLY A 125 0.25 -1.13 21.62
CA GLY A 125 0.27 0.32 21.42
C GLY A 125 1.68 0.90 21.30
N ARG A 126 2.68 0.05 21.02
CA ARG A 126 4.06 0.46 20.78
C ARG A 126 4.41 0.50 19.30
N LEU A 127 4.09 -0.55 18.54
CA LEU A 127 4.49 -0.68 17.14
C LEU A 127 3.67 0.23 16.21
N VAL A 128 2.35 0.30 16.39
CA VAL A 128 1.48 1.08 15.51
C VAL A 128 1.79 2.59 15.56
N PRO A 129 1.90 3.26 16.73
CA PRO A 129 2.29 4.67 16.77
C PRO A 129 3.68 4.92 16.18
N LEU A 130 4.62 3.99 16.40
CA LEU A 130 5.97 4.10 15.86
C LEU A 130 5.96 4.03 14.32
N PHE A 131 5.18 3.12 13.75
CA PHE A 131 5.00 3.03 12.31
C PHE A 131 4.34 4.29 11.74
N ILE A 132 3.28 4.80 12.37
CA ILE A 132 2.59 6.03 11.96
C ILE A 132 3.56 7.24 11.97
N LEU A 133 4.38 7.37 13.01
CA LEU A 133 5.40 8.42 13.09
C LEU A 133 6.45 8.26 11.98
N GLY A 134 6.93 7.02 11.76
CA GLY A 134 7.86 6.68 10.70
C GLY A 134 7.32 7.03 9.31
N ALA A 135 6.03 6.76 9.06
CA ALA A 135 5.36 7.13 7.81
C ALA A 135 5.41 8.64 7.58
N GLY A 136 5.12 9.46 8.61
CA GLY A 136 5.20 10.91 8.50
C GLY A 136 6.60 11.42 8.18
N ILE A 137 7.63 10.91 8.88
CA ILE A 137 9.03 11.26 8.60
C ILE A 137 9.43 10.81 7.19
N GLY A 138 9.10 9.58 6.81
CA GLY A 138 9.38 9.01 5.49
C GLY A 138 8.78 9.83 4.36
N MET A 139 7.55 10.30 4.52
CA MET A 139 6.88 11.13 3.51
C MET A 139 7.53 12.50 3.35
N ILE A 140 7.96 13.13 4.45
CA ILE A 140 8.69 14.40 4.37
C ILE A 140 9.98 14.22 3.56
N VAL A 141 10.78 13.19 3.87
CA VAL A 141 12.04 12.92 3.15
C VAL A 141 11.77 12.57 1.68
N THR A 142 10.76 11.74 1.41
CA THR A 142 10.37 11.35 0.05
C THR A 142 9.93 12.56 -0.78
N PHE A 143 9.19 13.48 -0.18
CA PHE A 143 8.75 14.71 -0.86
C PHE A 143 9.92 15.63 -1.18
N LEU A 144 10.87 15.80 -0.25
CA LEU A 144 12.09 16.57 -0.53
C LEU A 144 12.88 15.96 -1.69
N PHE A 145 12.99 14.63 -1.75
CA PHE A 145 13.64 13.97 -2.89
C PHE A 145 12.85 14.16 -4.20
N SER A 146 11.53 14.10 -4.14
CA SER A 146 10.64 14.35 -5.30
C SER A 146 10.79 15.78 -5.81
N LEU A 147 10.89 16.78 -4.92
CA LEU A 147 11.13 18.18 -5.30
C LEU A 147 12.46 18.34 -6.02
N LEU A 148 13.53 17.70 -5.53
CA LEU A 148 14.83 17.72 -6.19
C LEU A 148 14.72 17.20 -7.63
N GLN A 149 14.04 16.07 -7.85
CA GLN A 149 13.84 15.53 -9.21
C GLN A 149 13.14 16.52 -10.16
N ILE A 150 12.08 17.18 -9.70
CA ILE A 150 11.37 18.19 -10.50
C ILE A 150 12.25 19.42 -10.75
N MET A 151 13.05 19.86 -9.77
CA MET A 151 14.02 20.94 -9.95
C MET A 151 15.10 20.59 -10.98
N PHE A 152 15.45 19.31 -11.11
CA PHE A 152 16.32 18.77 -12.17
C PHE A 152 15.56 18.42 -13.46
N LEU A 153 14.43 19.09 -13.71
CA LEU A 153 13.65 19.05 -14.95
C LEU A 153 13.05 17.68 -15.30
N MET A 154 12.83 16.80 -14.32
CA MET A 154 11.98 15.63 -14.54
C MET A 154 10.51 16.08 -14.71
N GLU A 155 9.83 15.57 -15.74
CA GLU A 155 8.41 15.89 -15.99
C GLU A 155 7.50 15.37 -14.86
N ARG A 156 7.85 14.22 -14.29
CA ARG A 156 7.13 13.57 -13.19
C ARG A 156 8.11 13.08 -12.15
N ALA A 157 7.77 13.26 -10.87
CA ALA A 157 8.56 12.72 -9.78
C ALA A 157 8.33 11.22 -9.64
N GLU A 158 9.40 10.50 -9.35
CA GLU A 158 9.40 9.07 -9.03
C GLU A 158 10.00 8.79 -7.64
N ALA A 159 10.66 9.79 -7.04
CA ALA A 159 11.52 9.68 -5.88
C ALA A 159 12.46 8.47 -6.03
N GLY A 160 12.66 7.71 -4.95
CA GLY A 160 13.42 6.47 -5.00
C GLY A 160 12.62 5.27 -5.50
N THR A 161 11.33 5.44 -5.83
CA THR A 161 10.44 4.33 -6.23
C THR A 161 10.68 3.85 -7.68
N SER A 162 11.39 4.67 -8.48
CA SER A 162 11.65 4.44 -9.92
C SER A 162 10.40 4.24 -10.76
N ASN A 163 9.24 4.70 -10.26
CA ASN A 163 7.96 4.63 -10.94
C ASN A 163 7.00 5.67 -10.37
N ALA A 164 6.61 6.67 -11.16
CA ALA A 164 5.69 7.72 -10.72
C ALA A 164 4.33 7.17 -10.22
N ALA A 165 3.80 6.09 -10.81
CA ALA A 165 2.57 5.47 -10.32
C ALA A 165 2.74 4.95 -8.90
N LEU A 166 3.86 4.27 -8.64
CA LEU A 166 4.21 3.75 -7.32
C LEU A 166 4.38 4.87 -6.28
N LEU A 167 5.07 5.96 -6.65
CA LEU A 167 5.18 7.14 -5.79
C LEU A 167 3.79 7.70 -5.42
N GLY A 168 2.87 7.77 -6.37
CA GLY A 168 1.50 8.23 -6.11
C GLY A 168 0.76 7.36 -5.08
N VAL A 169 0.84 6.03 -5.22
CA VAL A 169 0.22 5.09 -4.26
C VAL A 169 0.84 5.23 -2.87
N ILE A 170 2.18 5.26 -2.79
CA ILE A 170 2.90 5.44 -1.53
C ILE A 170 2.56 6.78 -0.90
N GLY A 171 2.50 7.84 -1.70
CA GLY A 171 2.14 9.19 -1.30
C GLY A 171 0.80 9.26 -0.58
N VAL A 172 -0.24 8.73 -1.19
CA VAL A 172 -1.59 8.79 -0.63
C VAL A 172 -1.77 7.85 0.56
N LEU A 173 -1.17 6.65 0.53
CA LEU A 173 -1.26 5.66 1.60
C LEU A 173 -0.48 6.11 2.84
N PHE A 174 0.83 6.33 2.72
CA PHE A 174 1.69 6.67 3.86
C PHE A 174 1.45 8.10 4.35
N GLY A 175 1.10 9.04 3.45
CA GLY A 175 0.60 10.35 3.84
C GLY A 175 -0.66 10.22 4.68
N GLY A 176 -1.63 9.42 4.23
CA GLY A 176 -2.87 9.17 4.98
C GLY A 176 -2.64 8.52 6.34
N ILE A 177 -1.74 7.53 6.41
CA ILE A 177 -1.32 6.90 7.68
C ILE A 177 -0.69 7.94 8.61
N ALA A 178 0.18 8.82 8.10
CA ALA A 178 0.85 9.84 8.91
C ALA A 178 -0.16 10.77 9.60
N LEU A 179 -1.27 11.13 8.94
CA LEU A 179 -2.29 12.02 9.50
C LEU A 179 -2.96 11.44 10.77
N LEU A 180 -2.98 10.12 10.94
CA LEU A 180 -3.55 9.48 12.13
C LEU A 180 -2.81 9.91 13.42
N ASN A 181 -1.53 10.32 13.33
CA ASN A 181 -0.78 10.80 14.51
C ASN A 181 -1.22 12.18 15.02
N VAL A 182 -2.16 12.86 14.34
CA VAL A 182 -2.64 14.18 14.78
C VAL A 182 -3.33 14.10 16.16
N GLN A 183 -3.79 12.93 16.57
CA GLN A 183 -4.32 12.66 17.92
C GLN A 183 -3.25 12.47 18.99
N SER A 184 -1.96 12.44 18.62
CA SER A 184 -0.88 12.29 19.60
C SER A 184 -0.92 13.44 20.61
N PRO A 185 -0.67 13.17 21.91
CA PRO A 185 -0.56 14.24 22.91
C PRO A 185 0.72 15.08 22.74
N ARG A 186 1.66 14.67 21.87
CA ARG A 186 2.90 15.39 21.61
C ARG A 186 2.76 16.30 20.39
N SER A 187 2.96 17.60 20.57
CA SER A 187 2.90 18.59 19.48
C SER A 187 3.91 18.33 18.35
N VAL A 188 5.06 17.73 18.66
CA VAL A 188 6.06 17.34 17.63
C VAL A 188 5.51 16.25 16.72
N GLU A 189 4.85 15.23 17.30
CA GLU A 189 4.23 14.14 16.54
C GLU A 189 3.06 14.66 15.67
N GLN A 190 2.26 15.59 16.20
CA GLN A 190 1.21 16.26 15.44
C GLN A 190 1.76 17.07 14.26
N ARG A 191 2.86 17.81 14.44
CA ARG A 191 3.53 18.54 13.35
C ARG A 191 4.05 17.59 12.29
N ILE A 192 4.65 16.48 12.69
CA ILE A 192 5.13 15.44 11.75
C ILE A 192 3.95 14.81 11.01
N ALA A 193 2.80 14.58 11.65
CA ALA A 193 1.60 14.10 10.97
C ALA A 193 1.11 15.06 9.89
N ILE A 194 0.96 16.35 10.22
CA ILE A 194 0.46 17.36 9.29
C ILE A 194 1.44 17.55 8.13
N LEU A 195 2.73 17.70 8.43
CA LEU A 195 3.77 17.84 7.41
C LEU A 195 3.92 16.57 6.56
N GLY A 196 3.83 15.39 7.16
CA GLY A 196 3.89 14.10 6.47
C GLY A 196 2.70 13.87 5.54
N TYR A 197 1.49 14.22 5.97
CA TYR A 197 0.29 14.20 5.12
C TYR A 197 0.41 15.19 3.96
N ALA A 198 0.84 16.43 4.25
CA ALA A 198 1.09 17.46 3.23
C ALA A 198 2.11 17.00 2.19
N ALA A 199 3.24 16.48 2.67
CA ALA A 199 4.31 15.93 1.84
C ALA A 199 3.81 14.76 0.99
N GLY A 200 2.98 13.87 1.55
CA GLY A 200 2.40 12.76 0.80
C GLY A 200 1.43 13.20 -0.29
N LEU A 201 0.57 14.18 -0.02
CA LEU A 201 -0.23 14.82 -1.06
C LEU A 201 0.67 15.51 -2.11
N GLY A 202 1.74 16.16 -1.69
CA GLY A 202 2.76 16.70 -2.57
C GLY A 202 3.34 15.65 -3.51
N CYS A 203 3.74 14.48 -3.00
CA CYS A 203 4.20 13.35 -3.83
C CYS A 203 3.12 12.89 -4.82
N VAL A 204 1.85 12.83 -4.40
CA VAL A 204 0.72 12.47 -5.29
C VAL A 204 0.60 13.46 -6.45
N LEU A 205 0.74 14.75 -6.19
CA LEU A 205 0.72 15.80 -7.20
C LEU A 205 1.93 15.71 -8.15
N LEU A 206 3.14 15.70 -7.60
CA LEU A 206 4.39 15.67 -8.38
C LEU A 206 4.53 14.38 -9.20
N SER A 207 3.94 13.28 -8.75
CA SER A 207 3.90 12.04 -9.52
C SER A 207 2.96 12.09 -10.73
N GLY A 208 2.00 13.01 -10.78
CA GLY A 208 0.98 13.08 -11.84
C GLY A 208 0.06 11.85 -11.95
N THR A 209 0.02 10.99 -10.92
CA THR A 209 -0.72 9.72 -10.92
C THR A 209 -2.19 9.94 -10.58
N ARG A 210 -3.03 10.06 -11.62
CA ARG A 210 -4.46 10.40 -11.52
C ARG A 210 -5.25 9.44 -10.64
N SER A 211 -4.95 8.14 -10.67
CA SER A 211 -5.67 7.15 -9.86
C SER A 211 -5.47 7.36 -8.35
N ALA A 212 -4.34 7.92 -7.93
CA ALA A 212 -4.10 8.28 -6.53
C ALA A 212 -4.95 9.48 -6.09
N TRP A 213 -5.35 10.35 -7.02
CA TRP A 213 -6.22 11.51 -6.70
C TRP A 213 -7.63 11.05 -6.31
N LEU A 214 -8.11 9.97 -6.93
CA LEU A 214 -9.41 9.36 -6.62
C LEU A 214 -9.47 8.77 -5.20
N VAL A 215 -8.33 8.45 -4.60
CA VAL A 215 -8.24 7.93 -3.22
C VAL A 215 -8.47 9.04 -2.19
N ILE A 216 -8.05 10.28 -2.50
CA ILE A 216 -8.11 11.43 -1.58
C ILE A 216 -9.53 11.66 -0.99
N PRO A 217 -10.61 11.75 -1.78
CA PRO A 217 -11.96 11.96 -1.22
C PRO A 217 -12.40 10.80 -0.33
N VAL A 218 -12.00 9.55 -0.64
CA VAL A 218 -12.31 8.40 0.20
C VAL A 218 -11.55 8.47 1.53
N HIS A 219 -10.27 8.85 1.51
CA HIS A 219 -9.50 9.10 2.73
C HIS A 219 -10.13 10.21 3.59
N ILE A 220 -10.64 11.29 2.97
CA ILE A 220 -11.35 12.36 3.71
C ILE A 220 -12.56 11.78 4.46
N VAL A 221 -13.38 10.94 3.82
CA VAL A 221 -14.53 10.29 4.48
C VAL A 221 -14.08 9.39 5.65
N ILE A 222 -13.01 8.62 5.47
CA ILE A 222 -12.42 7.78 6.54
C ILE A 222 -11.97 8.66 7.71
N PHE A 223 -11.30 9.78 7.45
CA PHE A 223 -10.85 10.71 8.49
C PHE A 223 -12.02 11.39 9.20
N LEU A 224 -13.08 11.80 8.49
CA LEU A 224 -14.28 12.36 9.12
C LEU A 224 -14.93 11.36 10.07
N TRP A 225 -15.02 10.10 9.67
CA TRP A 225 -15.53 9.03 10.55
C TRP A 225 -14.62 8.80 11.77
N TYR A 226 -13.31 8.64 11.55
CA TYR A 226 -12.35 8.32 12.60
C TYR A 226 -12.20 9.46 13.62
N PHE A 227 -11.97 10.70 13.15
CA PHE A 227 -11.74 11.84 14.05
C PHE A 227 -13.01 12.28 14.79
N ARG A 228 -14.21 12.08 14.23
CA ARG A 228 -15.49 12.39 14.91
C ARG A 228 -15.66 11.61 16.21
N LYS A 229 -15.15 10.37 16.29
CA LYS A 229 -15.31 9.50 17.47
C LYS A 229 -14.36 9.81 18.63
N HIS A 230 -13.28 10.53 18.39
CA HIS A 230 -12.17 10.67 19.34
C HIS A 230 -12.06 12.05 20.00
N SER A 231 -13.21 12.73 20.20
CA SER A 231 -13.33 14.05 20.86
C SER A 231 -12.22 15.03 20.45
N PHE A 232 -11.99 15.10 19.15
CA PHE A 232 -10.92 15.90 18.59
C PHE A 232 -11.39 17.37 18.49
N HIS A 233 -10.87 18.23 19.36
CA HIS A 233 -10.96 19.66 19.16
C HIS A 233 -9.94 20.05 18.08
N LEU A 234 -10.39 20.04 16.81
CA LEU A 234 -9.67 20.68 15.71
C LEU A 234 -9.43 22.13 16.10
N SER A 235 -8.19 22.44 16.49
CA SER A 235 -7.75 23.82 16.59
C SER A 235 -8.04 24.49 15.24
N LEU A 236 -8.66 25.67 15.25
CA LEU A 236 -8.87 26.49 14.05
C LEU A 236 -7.59 26.62 13.22
N ARG A 237 -6.41 26.59 13.86
CA ARG A 237 -5.11 26.59 13.17
C ARG A 237 -4.80 25.29 12.45
N SER A 238 -5.12 24.12 13.02
CA SER A 238 -4.87 22.84 12.34
C SER A 238 -5.87 22.64 11.20
N LEU A 239 -7.13 23.04 11.39
CA LEU A 239 -8.12 23.08 10.32
C LEU A 239 -7.66 24.04 9.21
N ALA A 240 -7.22 25.25 9.56
CA ALA A 240 -6.71 26.22 8.62
C ALA A 240 -5.45 25.74 7.89
N ILE A 241 -4.55 25.01 8.53
CA ILE A 241 -3.33 24.47 7.88
C ILE A 241 -3.72 23.32 6.93
N THR A 242 -4.54 22.37 7.38
CA THR A 242 -4.99 21.26 6.53
C THR A 242 -5.85 21.77 5.37
N SER A 243 -6.74 22.73 5.61
CA SER A 243 -7.54 23.36 4.57
C SER A 243 -6.69 24.21 3.63
N SER A 244 -5.69 24.94 4.12
CA SER A 244 -4.77 25.72 3.28
C SER A 244 -3.88 24.81 2.44
N LEU A 245 -3.46 23.65 2.96
CA LEU A 245 -2.70 22.66 2.21
C LEU A 245 -3.56 21.94 1.16
N LEU A 246 -4.81 21.60 1.50
CA LEU A 246 -5.78 21.09 0.55
C LEU A 246 -6.12 22.14 -0.51
N LEU A 247 -6.26 23.41 -0.13
CA LEU A 247 -6.53 24.52 -1.03
C LEU A 247 -5.33 24.84 -1.91
N ALA A 248 -4.11 24.85 -1.37
CA ALA A 248 -2.88 24.99 -2.16
C ALA A 248 -2.69 23.79 -3.09
N GLY A 249 -3.01 22.59 -2.64
CA GLY A 249 -3.10 21.39 -3.46
C GLY A 249 -4.15 21.54 -4.57
N LEU A 250 -5.35 22.05 -4.27
CA LEU A 250 -6.43 22.33 -5.21
C LEU A 250 -6.09 23.46 -6.20
N ILE A 251 -5.32 24.47 -5.78
CA ILE A 251 -4.84 25.56 -6.63
C ILE A 251 -3.69 25.08 -7.52
N ALA A 252 -2.78 24.26 -6.99
CA ALA A 252 -1.74 23.60 -7.77
C ALA A 252 -2.34 22.61 -8.78
N LEU A 253 -3.37 21.86 -8.37
CA LEU A 253 -4.23 21.05 -9.22
C LEU A 253 -4.91 21.96 -10.26
N GLY A 254 -5.57 23.05 -9.86
CA GLY A 254 -6.26 24.00 -10.75
C GLY A 254 -5.37 24.83 -11.67
N SER A 255 -4.04 24.73 -11.55
CA SER A 255 -3.09 25.34 -12.48
C SER A 255 -3.06 24.58 -13.82
N GLY A 256 -2.38 25.14 -14.84
CA GLY A 256 -2.38 24.67 -16.23
C GLY A 256 -2.17 23.16 -16.45
N GLN A 257 -1.67 22.40 -15.48
CA GLN A 257 -1.63 20.94 -15.51
C GLN A 257 -3.00 20.27 -15.53
N ILE A 258 -4.00 20.64 -14.71
CA ILE A 258 -5.34 20.01 -14.83
C ILE A 258 -5.98 20.41 -16.15
N LEU A 259 -5.88 21.67 -16.55
CA LEU A 259 -6.40 22.13 -17.85
C LEU A 259 -5.77 21.34 -19.00
N HIS A 260 -4.45 21.20 -19.02
CA HIS A 260 -3.73 20.36 -19.99
C HIS A 260 -4.11 18.88 -19.88
N ARG A 261 -4.48 18.37 -18.69
CA ARG A 261 -4.91 16.97 -18.51
C ARG A 261 -6.37 16.76 -18.91
N ILE A 262 -7.24 17.73 -18.73
CA ILE A 262 -8.61 17.75 -19.23
C ILE A 262 -8.58 17.86 -20.75
N GLN A 263 -7.76 18.76 -21.30
CA GLN A 263 -7.52 18.88 -22.74
C GLN A 263 -6.96 17.59 -23.32
N ALA A 264 -5.92 17.00 -22.72
CA ALA A 264 -5.40 15.70 -23.16
C ALA A 264 -6.43 14.57 -23.05
N LEU A 265 -7.31 14.59 -22.05
CA LEU A 265 -8.40 13.61 -21.96
C LEU A 265 -9.46 13.85 -23.05
N GLN A 266 -9.80 15.10 -23.36
CA GLN A 266 -10.70 15.45 -24.46
C GLN A 266 -10.09 15.05 -25.81
N GLU A 267 -8.80 15.29 -26.01
CA GLU A 267 -8.05 14.80 -27.17
C GLU A 267 -8.03 13.26 -27.24
N ASP A 268 -7.77 12.57 -26.12
CA ASP A 268 -7.83 11.11 -26.05
C ASP A 268 -9.24 10.57 -26.42
N LEU A 269 -10.31 11.22 -25.94
CA LEU A 269 -11.70 10.86 -26.22
C LEU A 269 -12.09 11.13 -27.68
N THR A 270 -11.70 12.27 -28.24
CA THR A 270 -11.93 12.57 -29.65
C THR A 270 -11.09 11.68 -30.57
N THR A 271 -9.91 11.24 -30.14
CA THR A 271 -9.08 10.28 -30.88
C THR A 271 -9.65 8.87 -30.82
N LEU A 272 -10.34 8.49 -29.73
CA LEU A 272 -11.09 7.23 -29.65
C LEU A 272 -12.24 7.16 -30.66
N GLU A 273 -12.83 8.30 -31.02
CA GLU A 273 -13.89 8.41 -32.03
C GLU A 273 -13.33 8.43 -33.46
N ARG A 274 -12.05 8.80 -33.64
CA ARG A 274 -11.36 8.78 -34.93
C ARG A 274 -10.86 7.38 -35.26
N THR A 275 -11.08 6.93 -36.49
CA THR A 275 -10.68 5.59 -36.97
C THR A 275 -9.21 5.55 -37.44
N ASP A 276 -8.44 6.62 -37.20
CA ASP A 276 -7.16 6.87 -37.88
C ASP A 276 -5.96 6.11 -37.27
N GLY A 277 -6.19 5.21 -36.31
CA GLY A 277 -5.22 4.19 -35.93
C GLY A 277 -4.04 4.64 -35.04
N GLU A 278 -4.07 5.86 -34.50
CA GLU A 278 -3.17 6.31 -33.43
C GLU A 278 -3.61 5.70 -32.08
N ILE A 279 -2.66 5.09 -31.37
CA ILE A 279 -2.91 4.46 -30.07
C ILE A 279 -2.48 5.42 -28.95
N THR A 280 -3.47 5.97 -28.24
CA THR A 280 -3.26 6.75 -27.02
C THR A 280 -3.16 5.83 -25.79
N SER A 281 -2.70 6.36 -24.66
CA SER A 281 -2.64 5.59 -23.41
C SER A 281 -4.04 5.11 -22.95
N LEU A 282 -5.09 5.88 -23.25
CA LEU A 282 -6.46 5.50 -22.93
C LEU A 282 -6.97 4.40 -23.87
N SER A 283 -6.81 4.56 -25.18
CA SER A 283 -7.28 3.56 -26.16
C SER A 283 -6.54 2.23 -26.02
N ALA A 284 -5.25 2.26 -25.69
CA ALA A 284 -4.47 1.08 -25.37
C ALA A 284 -4.99 0.33 -24.12
N ARG A 285 -5.33 1.03 -23.03
CA ARG A 285 -5.90 0.39 -21.84
C ARG A 285 -7.27 -0.22 -22.11
N LEU A 286 -8.13 0.48 -22.87
CA LEU A 286 -9.43 -0.05 -23.25
C LEU A 286 -9.31 -1.29 -24.14
N ALA A 287 -8.36 -1.31 -25.07
CA ALA A 287 -8.06 -2.50 -25.87
C ALA A 287 -7.62 -3.66 -24.95
N LEU A 288 -6.67 -3.44 -24.05
CA LEU A 288 -6.22 -4.44 -23.08
C LEU A 288 -7.35 -4.96 -22.19
N TYR A 289 -8.26 -4.09 -21.74
CA TYR A 289 -9.42 -4.51 -20.93
C TYR A 289 -10.38 -5.38 -21.74
N LYS A 290 -10.64 -5.03 -23.01
CA LYS A 290 -11.46 -5.86 -23.91
C LYS A 290 -10.80 -7.22 -24.15
N GLY A 291 -9.50 -7.26 -24.44
CA GLY A 291 -8.75 -8.50 -24.61
C GLY A 291 -8.75 -9.35 -23.34
N ALA A 292 -8.58 -8.73 -22.17
CA ALA A 292 -8.66 -9.38 -20.87
C ALA A 292 -10.03 -10.01 -20.62
N LEU A 293 -11.12 -9.27 -20.84
CA LEU A 293 -12.47 -9.78 -20.68
C LEU A 293 -12.78 -10.92 -21.65
N SER A 294 -12.33 -10.82 -22.90
CA SER A 294 -12.46 -11.89 -23.91
C SER A 294 -11.72 -13.16 -23.45
N ALA A 295 -10.47 -13.02 -23.02
CA ALA A 295 -9.68 -14.15 -22.50
C ALA A 295 -10.37 -14.80 -21.29
N ILE A 296 -10.77 -14.00 -20.30
CA ILE A 296 -11.49 -14.49 -19.11
C ILE A 296 -12.78 -15.21 -19.51
N SER A 297 -13.48 -14.77 -20.56
CA SER A 297 -14.71 -15.46 -21.00
C SER A 297 -14.46 -16.85 -21.59
N LYS A 298 -13.25 -17.11 -22.13
CA LYS A 298 -12.87 -18.39 -22.72
C LYS A 298 -12.40 -19.41 -21.68
N ASP A 299 -11.74 -18.99 -20.62
CA ASP A 299 -11.51 -19.80 -19.42
C ASP A 299 -11.90 -19.02 -18.15
N PRO A 300 -13.19 -19.03 -17.77
CA PRO A 300 -13.70 -18.24 -16.66
C PRO A 300 -13.38 -18.84 -15.30
N LEU A 301 -12.99 -20.11 -15.22
CA LEU A 301 -12.79 -20.80 -13.94
C LEU A 301 -11.34 -20.75 -13.51
N THR A 302 -10.44 -21.26 -14.34
CA THR A 302 -9.03 -21.48 -13.99
C THR A 302 -8.09 -20.45 -14.60
N GLY A 303 -8.53 -19.70 -15.61
CA GLY A 303 -7.68 -18.74 -16.31
C GLY A 303 -6.43 -19.39 -16.92
N TYR A 304 -5.45 -18.55 -17.26
CA TYR A 304 -4.30 -18.94 -18.09
C TYR A 304 -2.98 -19.04 -17.32
N GLY A 305 -2.98 -18.73 -16.03
CA GLY A 305 -1.75 -18.65 -15.24
C GLY A 305 -1.02 -17.29 -15.40
N PRO A 306 -0.39 -16.77 -14.34
CA PRO A 306 0.39 -15.53 -14.37
C PRO A 306 1.44 -15.44 -15.49
N GLN A 307 2.05 -16.58 -15.86
CA GLN A 307 3.09 -16.72 -16.87
C GLN A 307 2.57 -16.49 -18.30
N ASN A 308 1.30 -16.80 -18.58
CA ASN A 308 0.71 -16.65 -19.90
C ASN A 308 -0.12 -15.37 -20.06
N ARG A 309 -0.28 -14.59 -18.98
CA ARG A 309 -1.21 -13.45 -18.90
C ARG A 309 -1.24 -12.57 -20.15
N MET A 310 -0.10 -11.99 -20.52
CA MET A 310 -0.06 -11.06 -21.64
C MET A 310 -0.19 -11.76 -22.99
N VAL A 311 0.31 -12.98 -23.14
CA VAL A 311 0.14 -13.77 -24.37
C VAL A 311 -1.35 -14.03 -24.60
N SER A 312 -2.08 -14.46 -23.57
CA SER A 312 -3.52 -14.71 -23.64
C SER A 312 -4.31 -13.44 -23.97
N VAL A 313 -3.99 -12.30 -23.35
CA VAL A 313 -4.67 -11.03 -23.66
C VAL A 313 -4.41 -10.58 -25.09
N LEU A 314 -3.15 -10.64 -25.54
CA LEU A 314 -2.77 -10.16 -26.86
C LEU A 314 -3.31 -11.06 -27.99
N ALA A 315 -3.57 -12.34 -27.71
CA ALA A 315 -4.22 -13.26 -28.65
C ALA A 315 -5.69 -12.91 -28.94
N GLU A 316 -6.33 -12.16 -28.04
CA GLU A 316 -7.71 -11.69 -28.19
C GLU A 316 -7.82 -10.35 -28.92
N LEU A 317 -6.69 -9.73 -29.29
CA LEU A 317 -6.67 -8.43 -29.94
C LEU A 317 -6.44 -8.56 -31.44
N PRO A 318 -7.04 -7.67 -32.26
CA PRO A 318 -6.76 -7.60 -33.69
C PRO A 318 -5.27 -7.44 -34.01
N ASP A 319 -4.80 -8.09 -35.07
CA ASP A 319 -3.39 -8.10 -35.49
C ASP A 319 -2.83 -6.72 -35.82
N ASN A 320 -3.68 -5.76 -36.20
CA ASN A 320 -3.30 -4.38 -36.47
C ASN A 320 -3.09 -3.53 -35.19
N ILE A 321 -3.60 -3.99 -34.04
CA ILE A 321 -3.50 -3.30 -32.74
C ILE A 321 -2.39 -3.91 -31.90
N ARG A 322 -2.26 -5.25 -31.89
CA ARG A 322 -1.33 -6.00 -31.04
C ARG A 322 0.12 -5.47 -31.06
N PRO A 323 0.77 -5.19 -32.22
CA PRO A 323 2.16 -4.73 -32.27
C PRO A 323 2.35 -3.32 -31.71
N LYS A 324 1.27 -2.55 -31.58
CA LYS A 324 1.29 -1.13 -31.18
C LYS A 324 1.08 -0.93 -29.68
N LEU A 325 0.92 -2.00 -28.89
CA LEU A 325 0.69 -1.92 -27.44
C LEU A 325 2.01 -2.09 -26.65
N PRO A 326 2.57 -1.04 -26.03
CA PRO A 326 3.87 -1.09 -25.38
C PRO A 326 3.83 -1.63 -23.94
N TYR A 327 2.74 -2.30 -23.54
CA TYR A 327 2.48 -2.61 -22.12
C TYR A 327 2.79 -4.07 -21.77
N SER A 328 3.42 -4.26 -20.61
CA SER A 328 3.76 -5.57 -20.06
C SER A 328 2.67 -6.16 -19.14
N HIS A 329 1.56 -5.44 -18.96
CA HIS A 329 0.47 -5.81 -18.06
C HIS A 329 -0.82 -5.05 -18.41
N VAL A 330 -1.94 -5.56 -17.91
CA VAL A 330 -3.29 -5.09 -18.28
C VAL A 330 -3.66 -3.74 -17.66
N HIS A 331 -2.96 -3.29 -16.61
CA HIS A 331 -3.29 -2.06 -15.86
C HIS A 331 -4.67 -2.09 -15.17
N ASN A 332 -5.06 -3.27 -14.70
CA ASN A 332 -6.17 -3.47 -13.77
C ASN A 332 -5.92 -4.76 -12.98
N GLY A 333 -5.80 -4.65 -11.65
CA GLY A 333 -5.49 -5.78 -10.77
C GLY A 333 -6.55 -6.87 -10.75
N PHE A 334 -7.84 -6.53 -10.88
CA PHE A 334 -8.92 -7.50 -10.91
C PHE A 334 -8.96 -8.26 -12.24
N LEU A 335 -8.80 -7.57 -13.37
CA LEU A 335 -8.68 -8.23 -14.67
C LEU A 335 -7.42 -9.10 -14.73
N THR A 336 -6.31 -8.64 -14.14
CA THR A 336 -5.08 -9.42 -14.01
C THR A 336 -5.35 -10.71 -13.25
N ALA A 337 -5.97 -10.66 -12.07
CA ALA A 337 -6.31 -11.87 -11.31
C ALA A 337 -7.31 -12.78 -12.04
N GLY A 338 -8.24 -12.19 -12.81
CA GLY A 338 -9.17 -12.93 -13.66
C GLY A 338 -8.48 -13.68 -14.80
N ILE A 339 -7.51 -13.06 -15.48
CA ILE A 339 -6.73 -13.75 -16.50
C ILE A 339 -5.87 -14.83 -15.85
N ASP A 340 -5.26 -14.51 -14.71
CA ASP A 340 -4.31 -15.41 -14.06
C ASP A 340 -4.99 -16.66 -13.52
N ALA A 341 -6.17 -16.55 -12.90
CA ALA A 341 -6.83 -17.68 -12.26
C ALA A 341 -8.37 -17.67 -12.32
N GLY A 342 -8.96 -17.02 -13.34
CA GLY A 342 -10.40 -16.94 -13.53
C GLY A 342 -11.15 -16.30 -12.35
N VAL A 343 -12.38 -16.76 -12.12
CA VAL A 343 -13.22 -16.35 -11.00
C VAL A 343 -12.57 -16.66 -9.65
N PHE A 344 -11.79 -17.75 -9.56
CA PHE A 344 -11.06 -18.09 -8.33
C PHE A 344 -9.98 -17.06 -8.01
N GLY A 345 -9.27 -16.56 -9.02
CA GLY A 345 -8.30 -15.48 -8.87
C GLY A 345 -8.94 -14.19 -8.38
N ILE A 346 -10.05 -13.76 -9.00
CA ILE A 346 -10.78 -12.55 -8.60
C ILE A 346 -11.31 -12.67 -7.17
N ALA A 347 -11.92 -13.81 -6.82
CA ALA A 347 -12.46 -14.05 -5.49
C ALA A 347 -11.34 -14.07 -4.43
N ALA A 348 -10.23 -14.75 -4.72
CA ALA A 348 -9.09 -14.83 -3.82
C ALA A 348 -8.41 -13.48 -3.61
N LEU A 349 -8.24 -12.68 -4.68
CA LEU A 349 -7.73 -11.30 -4.59
C LEU A 349 -8.66 -10.44 -3.73
N SER A 350 -9.96 -10.51 -3.97
CA SER A 350 -10.96 -9.75 -3.22
C SER A 350 -10.94 -10.11 -1.73
N LEU A 351 -10.84 -11.39 -1.41
CA LEU A 351 -10.70 -11.87 -0.03
C LEU A 351 -9.41 -11.38 0.62
N MET A 352 -8.28 -11.44 -0.10
CA MET A 352 -7.00 -10.94 0.40
C MET A 352 -7.06 -9.44 0.68
N LEU A 353 -7.66 -8.64 -0.22
CA LEU A 353 -7.87 -7.19 -0.02
C LEU A 353 -8.77 -6.90 1.20
N LEU A 354 -9.81 -7.69 1.42
CA LEU A 354 -10.72 -7.54 2.56
C LEU A 354 -10.13 -8.04 3.89
N THR A 355 -9.09 -8.87 3.85
CA THR A 355 -8.48 -9.48 5.04
C THR A 355 -8.07 -8.48 6.12
N PRO A 356 -7.37 -7.35 5.86
CA PRO A 356 -7.07 -6.35 6.88
C PRO A 356 -8.32 -5.75 7.52
N VAL A 357 -9.38 -5.54 6.73
CA VAL A 357 -10.66 -5.00 7.21
C VAL A 357 -11.35 -6.01 8.12
N ILE A 358 -11.41 -7.28 7.72
CA ILE A 358 -11.97 -8.38 8.53
C ILE A 358 -11.18 -8.53 9.85
N GLY A 359 -9.85 -8.51 9.78
CA GLY A 359 -8.96 -8.61 10.93
C GLY A 359 -9.15 -7.46 11.92
N ALA A 360 -9.25 -6.23 11.41
CA ALA A 360 -9.52 -5.05 12.23
C ALA A 360 -10.91 -5.10 12.89
N TRP A 361 -11.96 -5.47 12.14
CA TRP A 361 -13.34 -5.48 12.64
C TRP A 361 -13.59 -6.50 13.75
N ARG A 362 -12.87 -7.62 13.72
CA ARG A 362 -12.97 -8.70 14.72
C ARG A 362 -12.33 -8.37 16.07
N LYS A 363 -11.62 -7.25 16.18
CA LYS A 363 -11.07 -6.81 17.46
C LYS A 363 -12.18 -6.42 18.44
N GLU A 364 -11.89 -6.53 19.73
CA GLU A 364 -12.72 -5.98 20.80
C GLU A 364 -13.02 -4.50 20.55
N ALA A 365 -14.23 -4.05 20.89
CA ALA A 365 -14.60 -2.65 20.72
C ALA A 365 -13.72 -1.74 21.59
N GLY A 366 -13.12 -0.72 20.98
CA GLY A 366 -12.25 0.22 21.66
C GLY A 366 -11.45 1.10 20.70
N PRO A 367 -10.65 2.04 21.24
CA PRO A 367 -9.87 2.98 20.44
C PRO A 367 -8.86 2.29 19.50
N GLY A 368 -8.26 1.19 19.94
CA GLY A 368 -7.31 0.41 19.13
C GLY A 368 -7.98 -0.29 17.95
N ARG A 369 -9.26 -0.69 18.11
CA ARG A 369 -10.06 -1.21 16.99
C ARG A 369 -10.38 -0.11 15.99
N ASP A 370 -10.83 1.05 16.44
CA ASP A 370 -11.17 2.16 15.54
C ASP A 370 -9.92 2.62 14.73
N LEU A 371 -8.74 2.66 15.37
CA LEU A 371 -7.47 2.92 14.67
C LEU A 371 -7.11 1.81 13.67
N ALA A 372 -7.26 0.55 14.06
CA ALA A 372 -6.99 -0.59 13.16
C ALA A 372 -7.93 -0.57 11.94
N ILE A 373 -9.21 -0.23 12.13
CA ILE A 373 -10.17 -0.08 11.03
C ILE A 373 -9.77 1.09 10.14
N ALA A 374 -9.37 2.23 10.69
CA ALA A 374 -8.89 3.36 9.89
C ALA A 374 -7.69 2.96 9.03
N LEU A 375 -6.66 2.33 9.62
CA LEU A 375 -5.50 1.81 8.87
C LEU A 375 -5.90 0.81 7.79
N ALA A 376 -6.80 -0.12 8.11
CA ALA A 376 -7.29 -1.12 7.16
C ALA A 376 -8.06 -0.50 6.00
N LEU A 377 -8.91 0.49 6.26
CA LEU A 377 -9.66 1.20 5.23
C LEU A 377 -8.73 2.04 4.34
N LEU A 378 -7.75 2.75 4.90
CA LEU A 378 -6.74 3.48 4.13
C LEU A 378 -5.95 2.54 3.21
N LEU A 379 -5.52 1.38 3.73
CA LEU A 379 -4.84 0.35 2.95
C LEU A 379 -5.74 -0.19 1.84
N PHE A 380 -6.95 -0.63 2.19
CA PHE A 380 -7.92 -1.20 1.27
C PHE A 380 -8.28 -0.23 0.15
N SER A 381 -8.69 1.01 0.47
CA SER A 381 -9.07 2.01 -0.53
C SER A 381 -7.90 2.38 -1.43
N SER A 382 -6.69 2.52 -0.87
CA SER A 382 -5.50 2.83 -1.67
C SER A 382 -5.24 1.73 -2.71
N TYR A 383 -5.25 0.45 -2.31
CA TYR A 383 -4.99 -0.67 -3.22
C TYR A 383 -6.12 -0.90 -4.23
N VAL A 384 -7.38 -0.88 -3.78
CA VAL A 384 -8.54 -1.12 -4.65
C VAL A 384 -8.63 -0.04 -5.73
N ILE A 385 -8.58 1.23 -5.35
CA ILE A 385 -8.78 2.33 -6.30
C ILE A 385 -7.56 2.42 -7.23
N THR A 386 -6.34 2.51 -6.70
CA THR A 386 -5.17 2.68 -7.57
C THR A 386 -4.87 1.43 -8.40
N GLY A 387 -5.07 0.24 -7.84
CA GLY A 387 -4.90 -1.04 -8.52
C GLY A 387 -5.97 -1.32 -9.58
N SER A 388 -7.17 -0.74 -9.48
CA SER A 388 -8.19 -0.85 -10.53
C SER A 388 -7.81 -0.12 -11.82
N PHE A 389 -6.97 0.91 -11.72
CA PHE A 389 -6.52 1.71 -12.87
C PHE A 389 -5.01 1.53 -13.17
N GLY A 390 -4.36 0.55 -12.55
CA GLY A 390 -2.92 0.37 -12.60
C GLY A 390 -2.49 -1.04 -12.22
N ILE A 391 -1.32 -1.15 -11.60
CA ILE A 391 -0.79 -2.42 -11.08
C ILE A 391 -1.04 -2.48 -9.58
N MET A 392 -1.59 -3.60 -9.11
CA MET A 392 -1.93 -3.79 -7.70
C MET A 392 -0.88 -4.61 -6.94
N PHE A 393 -0.51 -5.77 -7.48
CA PHE A 393 0.45 -6.71 -6.90
C PHE A 393 1.43 -7.22 -7.97
N ASN A 394 2.43 -8.03 -7.58
CA ASN A 394 3.59 -8.40 -8.38
C ASN A 394 4.53 -7.20 -8.61
N GLN A 395 4.62 -6.34 -7.60
CA GLN A 395 5.50 -5.18 -7.56
C GLN A 395 6.37 -5.26 -6.31
N LYS A 396 7.69 -5.09 -6.49
CA LYS A 396 8.69 -5.27 -5.42
C LYS A 396 8.35 -4.47 -4.15
N ALA A 397 7.77 -3.29 -4.30
CA ALA A 397 7.36 -2.43 -3.19
C ALA A 397 5.99 -2.76 -2.59
N LEU A 398 4.97 -3.00 -3.42
CA LEU A 398 3.58 -3.09 -2.96
C LEU A 398 3.29 -4.39 -2.21
N ASP A 399 3.77 -5.54 -2.70
CA ASP A 399 3.47 -6.83 -2.09
C ASP A 399 3.96 -6.89 -0.63
N PRO A 400 5.21 -6.45 -0.31
CA PRO A 400 5.66 -6.37 1.06
C PRO A 400 4.90 -5.35 1.91
N ILE A 401 4.57 -4.18 1.36
CA ILE A 401 3.84 -3.13 2.08
C ILE A 401 2.48 -3.64 2.53
N PHE A 402 1.75 -4.29 1.62
CA PHE A 402 0.45 -4.87 1.92
C PHE A 402 0.56 -5.92 3.04
N ALA A 403 1.43 -6.92 2.87
CA ALA A 403 1.59 -8.00 3.84
C ALA A 403 2.04 -7.50 5.23
N TYR A 404 2.99 -6.57 5.29
CA TYR A 404 3.46 -5.99 6.54
C TYR A 404 2.37 -5.19 7.26
N LEU A 405 1.63 -4.37 6.51
CA LEU A 405 0.53 -3.59 7.08
C LEU A 405 -0.61 -4.47 7.58
N VAL A 406 -0.97 -5.57 6.88
CA VAL A 406 -1.97 -6.53 7.39
C VAL A 406 -1.54 -7.11 8.73
N ALA A 407 -0.27 -7.53 8.86
CA ALA A 407 0.26 -8.03 10.14
C ALA A 407 0.25 -6.94 11.23
N LEU A 408 0.71 -5.72 10.90
CA LEU A 408 0.74 -4.60 11.84
C LEU A 408 -0.67 -4.20 12.32
N ILE A 409 -1.64 -4.12 11.41
CA ILE A 409 -3.05 -3.83 11.70
C ILE A 409 -3.61 -4.83 12.69
N CYS A 410 -3.19 -6.10 12.64
CA CYS A 410 -3.69 -7.16 13.50
C CYS A 410 -2.89 -7.37 14.80
N ALA A 411 -1.74 -6.72 14.96
CA ALA A 411 -0.84 -6.95 16.09
C ALA A 411 -1.41 -6.50 17.44
N ASP A 412 -1.86 -5.24 17.53
CA ASP A 412 -2.36 -4.64 18.78
C ASP A 412 -3.78 -5.12 19.15
N ARG A 413 -4.14 -5.09 20.43
CA ARG A 413 -5.52 -5.34 20.89
C ARG A 413 -6.49 -4.20 20.53
N GLY A 414 -7.79 -4.50 20.56
CA GLY A 414 -8.86 -3.52 20.28
C GLY A 414 -9.03 -2.47 21.38
N SER A 415 -8.75 -2.85 22.63
CA SER A 415 -8.80 -1.99 23.82
C SER A 415 -7.60 -1.04 23.96
N THR A 416 -6.54 -1.23 23.16
CA THR A 416 -5.31 -0.44 23.19
C THR A 416 -5.58 1.03 22.92
N ARG A 417 -5.13 1.91 23.82
CA ARG A 417 -5.24 3.36 23.64
C ARG A 417 -4.10 3.89 22.78
N PHE A 418 -4.37 4.93 21.99
CA PHE A 418 -3.34 5.65 21.28
C PHE A 418 -2.35 6.27 22.27
N ALA A 419 -1.07 5.93 22.14
CA ALA A 419 -0.01 6.44 22.99
C ALA A 419 1.05 7.16 22.15
N PRO A 420 1.67 8.25 22.66
CA PRO A 420 2.77 8.88 21.98
C PRO A 420 3.96 7.92 21.89
N VAL A 421 4.75 8.05 20.82
CA VAL A 421 5.97 7.25 20.64
C VAL A 421 6.98 7.55 21.74
N VAL A 422 7.08 8.82 22.12
CA VAL A 422 7.95 9.27 23.19
C VAL A 422 7.12 9.56 24.44
N ARG A 423 7.19 8.65 25.42
CA ARG A 423 6.63 8.85 26.77
C ARG A 423 7.56 9.77 27.56
N SER A 424 6.98 10.74 28.28
CA SER A 424 7.71 11.79 29.03
C SER A 424 8.48 11.24 30.21
#